data_AF-A0A842CV53-F1
#
_entry.id   AF-A0A842CV53-F1
#
_cell.length_a   1.000
_cell.length_b   1.000
_cell.length_c   1.000
_cell.angle_alpha   90.00
_cell.angle_beta   90.00
_cell.angle_gamma   90.00
#
_symmetry.space_group_name_H-M   'P 1'
#
loop_
_entity.id
_entity.type
_entity.pdbx_description
1 polymer ?
#
loop_
_entity_poly.entity_id
_entity_poly.type
_entity_poly.pdbx_seq_one_letter_code
_entity_poly.pdbx_strand_id
1 'polypeptide(L)'
;GYKQFLHDYFDDLGDGVKTPAYEIETTLDIMAQTNIDYSVISISSPHPNTGEKESTIALIQEVNSYGALQQATYPDKIGFFASLPIPYIQASLETIDTALDKQHAIGFTLPTNAHGVYLGDARLDAIMAKLNARSAIVAIHPNEPWTRDENVAGEIPTPIMEFFFDTTRTVMN
;
A
#
# COMPACT_ATOMS: atom_id res chain seq x y z
N GLY A 1 -14.14 3.86 -3.86
CA GLY A 1 -13.22 3.41 -4.92
C GLY A 1 -12.54 2.11 -4.55
N TYR A 2 -11.72 2.06 -3.49
CA TYR A 2 -10.85 0.88 -3.29
C TYR A 2 -11.58 -0.46 -3.10
N LYS A 3 -12.66 -0.50 -2.31
CA LYS A 3 -13.50 -1.71 -2.20
C LYS A 3 -14.07 -2.14 -3.57
N GLN A 4 -14.51 -1.18 -4.38
CA GLN A 4 -15.00 -1.45 -5.74
C GLN A 4 -13.88 -1.93 -6.67
N PHE A 5 -12.68 -1.37 -6.56
CA PHE A 5 -11.50 -1.84 -7.29
C PHE A 5 -11.18 -3.31 -6.96
N LEU A 6 -11.21 -3.69 -5.68
CA LEU A 6 -11.02 -5.08 -5.28
C LEU A 6 -12.10 -6.01 -5.85
N HIS A 7 -13.35 -5.57 -5.87
CA HIS A 7 -14.43 -6.32 -6.50
C HIS A 7 -14.22 -6.47 -8.01
N ASP A 8 -14.01 -5.36 -8.72
CA ASP A 8 -13.96 -5.32 -10.18
C ASP A 8 -12.75 -6.07 -10.78
N TYR A 9 -11.59 -6.00 -10.11
CA TYR A 9 -10.33 -6.54 -10.62
C TYR A 9 -9.93 -7.88 -10.00
N PHE A 10 -10.45 -8.20 -8.82
CA PHE A 10 -10.03 -9.40 -8.06
C PHE A 10 -11.20 -10.25 -7.57
N ASP A 11 -12.46 -9.94 -7.91
CA ASP A 11 -13.65 -10.66 -7.41
C ASP A 11 -13.65 -10.81 -5.88
N ASP A 12 -13.21 -9.74 -5.19
CA ASP A 12 -13.01 -9.71 -3.73
C ASP A 12 -12.04 -10.79 -3.19
N LEU A 13 -11.11 -11.25 -4.02
CA LEU A 13 -10.05 -12.23 -3.70
C LEU A 13 -8.65 -11.65 -3.94
N GLY A 14 -8.34 -10.50 -3.35
CA GLY A 14 -7.02 -9.88 -3.42
C GLY A 14 -5.91 -10.83 -2.97
N ASP A 15 -4.87 -11.02 -3.80
CA ASP A 15 -3.80 -12.00 -3.61
C ASP A 15 -4.31 -13.44 -3.32
N GLY A 16 -5.48 -13.80 -3.88
CA GLY A 16 -6.12 -15.09 -3.68
C GLY A 16 -6.82 -15.26 -2.32
N VAL A 17 -6.98 -14.18 -1.54
CA VAL A 17 -7.59 -14.20 -0.21
C VAL A 17 -8.80 -13.29 -0.16
N LYS A 18 -9.88 -13.77 0.49
CA LYS A 18 -11.12 -13.00 0.63
C LYS A 18 -10.86 -11.65 1.28
N THR A 19 -11.24 -10.57 0.59
CA THR A 19 -11.19 -9.20 1.09
C THR A 19 -12.00 -9.09 2.38
N PRO A 20 -11.40 -8.63 3.49
CA PRO A 20 -12.12 -8.45 4.74
C PRO A 20 -13.07 -7.25 4.65
N ALA A 21 -14.23 -7.35 5.31
CA ALA A 21 -15.02 -6.17 5.61
C ALA A 21 -14.22 -5.27 6.55
N TYR A 22 -14.17 -3.97 6.26
CA TYR A 22 -13.37 -3.01 7.01
C TYR A 22 -14.08 -1.67 7.14
N GLU A 23 -14.06 -1.12 8.34
CA GLU A 23 -14.32 0.28 8.68
C GLU A 23 -13.34 0.68 9.79
N ILE A 24 -13.14 1.96 10.07
CA ILE A 24 -12.13 2.39 11.06
C ILE A 24 -12.45 1.88 12.48
N GLU A 25 -13.74 1.71 12.79
CA GLU A 25 -14.22 1.19 14.07
C GLU A 25 -13.70 -0.22 14.36
N THR A 26 -13.51 -1.07 13.33
CA THR A 26 -12.98 -2.42 13.56
C THR A 26 -11.54 -2.37 14.07
N THR A 27 -10.73 -1.43 13.58
CA THR A 27 -9.38 -1.17 14.10
C THR A 27 -9.43 -0.63 15.52
N LEU A 28 -10.31 0.35 15.79
CA LEU A 28 -10.44 0.95 17.12
C LEU A 28 -10.89 -0.06 18.18
N ASP A 29 -11.79 -0.97 17.81
CA ASP A 29 -12.26 -2.06 18.67
C ASP A 29 -11.14 -3.05 18.98
N ILE A 30 -10.34 -3.43 17.98
CA ILE A 30 -9.16 -4.29 18.19
C ILE A 30 -8.17 -3.58 19.13
N MET A 31 -7.90 -2.29 18.90
CA MET A 31 -7.00 -1.51 19.75
C MET A 31 -7.46 -1.50 21.20
N ALA A 32 -8.75 -1.26 21.45
CA ALA A 32 -9.33 -1.26 22.79
C ALA A 32 -9.28 -2.64 23.46
N GLN A 33 -9.49 -3.72 22.71
CA GLN A 33 -9.45 -5.09 23.24
C GLN A 33 -8.03 -5.60 23.52
N THR A 34 -7.02 -5.01 22.87
CA THR A 34 -5.62 -5.48 22.92
C THR A 34 -4.65 -4.50 23.59
N ASN A 35 -5.16 -3.41 24.17
CA ASN A 35 -4.37 -2.34 24.80
C ASN A 35 -3.34 -1.71 23.85
N ILE A 36 -3.73 -1.45 22.60
CA ILE A 36 -2.91 -0.70 21.65
C ILE A 36 -3.29 0.78 21.73
N ASP A 37 -2.34 1.62 22.13
CA ASP A 37 -2.58 3.07 22.28
C ASP A 37 -2.63 3.81 20.94
N TYR A 38 -1.80 3.39 19.98
CA TYR A 38 -1.66 4.06 18.68
C TYR A 38 -1.43 3.05 17.56
N SER A 39 -2.15 3.22 16.45
CA SER A 39 -1.98 2.41 15.24
C SER A 39 -1.67 3.29 14.03
N VAL A 40 -0.80 2.79 13.15
CA VAL A 40 -0.54 3.41 11.85
C VAL A 40 -1.23 2.58 10.79
N ILE A 41 -2.29 3.12 10.18
CA ILE A 41 -3.01 2.41 9.12
C ILE A 41 -2.31 2.60 7.77
N SER A 42 -2.33 1.56 6.95
CA SER A 42 -1.76 1.55 5.61
C SER A 42 -2.62 0.69 4.70
N ILE A 43 -2.63 0.98 3.40
CA ILE A 43 -3.25 0.06 2.44
C ILE A 43 -2.46 -1.25 2.40
N SER A 44 -3.18 -2.37 2.31
CA SER A 44 -2.61 -3.69 2.06
C SER A 44 -2.34 -3.88 0.56
N SER A 45 -1.87 -5.07 0.19
CA SER A 45 -1.97 -5.60 -1.17
C SER A 45 -3.41 -6.06 -1.51
N PRO A 46 -3.75 -6.18 -2.80
CA PRO A 46 -2.97 -5.74 -3.96
C PRO A 46 -2.84 -4.22 -4.03
N HIS A 47 -1.66 -3.71 -4.40
CA HIS A 47 -1.45 -2.29 -4.64
C HIS A 47 -2.54 -1.68 -5.55
N PRO A 48 -3.03 -0.44 -5.29
CA PRO A 48 -4.14 0.17 -6.03
C PRO A 48 -3.76 0.68 -7.45
N ASN A 49 -3.06 -0.15 -8.22
CA ASN A 49 -2.74 0.10 -9.62
C ASN A 49 -3.79 -0.57 -10.51
N THR A 50 -4.43 0.23 -11.36
CA THR A 50 -5.50 -0.22 -12.27
C THR A 50 -4.99 -0.60 -13.66
N GLY A 51 -3.68 -0.48 -13.89
CA GLY A 51 -3.07 -0.54 -15.23
C GLY A 51 -3.17 0.78 -16.01
N GLU A 52 -4.02 1.71 -15.58
CA GLU A 52 -4.26 3.00 -16.23
C GLU A 52 -3.86 4.16 -15.29
N LYS A 53 -3.17 5.16 -15.85
CA LYS A 53 -2.50 6.19 -15.06
C LYS A 53 -3.47 7.04 -14.25
N GLU A 54 -4.47 7.62 -14.91
CA GLU A 54 -5.38 8.58 -14.32
C GLU A 54 -6.27 7.92 -13.25
N SER A 55 -6.72 6.67 -13.50
CA SER A 55 -7.53 5.93 -12.53
C SER A 55 -6.70 5.44 -11.34
N THR A 56 -5.43 5.04 -11.54
CA THR A 56 -4.51 4.74 -10.43
C THR A 56 -4.29 5.97 -9.55
N ILE A 57 -4.04 7.14 -10.15
CA ILE A 57 -3.85 8.40 -9.39
C ILE A 57 -5.09 8.72 -8.57
N ALA A 58 -6.28 8.66 -9.18
CA ALA A 58 -7.54 8.93 -8.50
C ALA A 58 -7.78 7.97 -7.32
N LEU A 59 -7.47 6.69 -7.51
CA LEU A 59 -7.64 5.67 -6.47
C LEU A 59 -6.67 5.89 -5.29
N ILE A 60 -5.40 6.21 -5.57
CA ILE A 60 -4.41 6.55 -4.53
C ILE A 60 -4.81 7.81 -3.77
N GLN A 61 -5.32 8.83 -4.48
CA GLN A 61 -5.83 10.05 -3.83
C GLN A 61 -7.00 9.74 -2.88
N GLU A 62 -7.92 8.85 -3.28
CA GLU A 62 -9.02 8.41 -2.42
C GLU A 62 -8.49 7.70 -1.16
N VAL A 63 -7.61 6.72 -1.33
CA VAL A 63 -7.01 5.95 -0.21
C VAL A 63 -6.28 6.87 0.77
N ASN A 64 -5.44 7.77 0.26
CA ASN A 64 -4.69 8.70 1.10
C ASN A 64 -5.61 9.72 1.79
N SER A 65 -6.66 10.19 1.11
CA SER A 65 -7.63 11.11 1.70
C SER A 65 -8.43 10.45 2.83
N TYR A 66 -8.76 9.16 2.69
CA TYR A 66 -9.35 8.39 3.78
C TYR A 66 -8.40 8.29 4.97
N GLY A 67 -7.14 7.90 4.76
CA GLY A 67 -6.14 7.83 5.83
C GLY A 67 -5.95 9.16 6.56
N ALA A 68 -5.84 10.25 5.80
CA ALA A 68 -5.73 11.60 6.35
C ALA A 68 -6.97 12.00 7.17
N LEU A 69 -8.17 11.64 6.72
CA LEU A 69 -9.41 11.88 7.46
C LEU A 69 -9.43 11.11 8.77
N GLN A 70 -9.03 9.83 8.79
CA GLN A 70 -9.01 9.03 10.02
C GLN A 70 -7.98 9.56 11.02
N GLN A 71 -6.78 9.93 10.55
CA GLN A 71 -5.77 10.57 11.39
C GLN A 71 -6.28 11.91 11.97
N ALA A 72 -6.95 12.73 11.17
CA ALA A 72 -7.51 14.00 11.66
C ALA A 72 -8.67 13.80 12.66
N THR A 73 -9.44 12.72 12.50
CA THR A 73 -10.58 12.39 13.37
C THR A 73 -10.13 11.77 14.69
N TYR A 74 -9.06 10.99 14.67
CA TYR A 74 -8.52 10.27 15.85
C TYR A 74 -7.02 10.55 16.04
N PRO A 75 -6.60 11.82 16.21
CA PRO A 75 -5.18 12.20 16.15
C PRO A 75 -4.30 11.55 17.23
N ASP A 76 -4.88 11.23 18.38
CA ASP A 76 -4.17 10.58 19.49
C ASP A 76 -4.14 9.05 19.39
N LYS A 77 -4.76 8.46 18.35
CA LYS A 77 -4.90 7.00 18.19
C LYS A 77 -4.48 6.47 16.83
N ILE A 78 -4.66 7.27 15.78
CA ILE A 78 -4.48 6.84 14.39
C ILE A 78 -3.49 7.77 13.70
N GLY A 79 -2.47 7.17 13.11
CA GLY A 79 -1.68 7.78 12.04
C GLY A 79 -1.90 7.01 10.74
N PHE A 80 -1.38 7.51 9.62
CA PHE A 80 -1.42 6.75 8.37
C PHE A 80 -0.13 6.83 7.56
N PHE A 81 0.15 5.76 6.83
CA PHE A 81 1.14 5.72 5.77
C PHE A 81 0.47 5.92 4.42
N ALA A 82 0.94 6.93 3.68
CA ALA A 82 0.43 7.25 2.36
C ALA A 82 0.92 6.23 1.32
N SER A 83 0.06 5.95 0.33
CA SER A 83 0.41 5.14 -0.84
C SER A 83 0.87 6.04 -1.99
N LEU A 84 1.66 5.50 -2.91
CA LEU A 84 2.12 6.19 -4.12
C LEU A 84 1.52 5.56 -5.39
N PRO A 85 1.22 6.36 -6.43
CA PRO A 85 0.78 5.89 -7.73
C PRO A 85 1.96 5.34 -8.55
N ILE A 86 2.67 4.34 -8.04
CA ILE A 86 3.74 3.64 -8.76
C ILE A 86 3.12 2.84 -9.93
N PRO A 87 3.73 2.84 -11.14
CA PRO A 87 5.06 3.35 -11.48
C PRO A 87 5.07 4.78 -12.08
N TYR A 88 4.04 5.58 -11.85
CA TYR A 88 3.92 6.92 -12.44
C TYR A 88 4.76 7.94 -11.66
N ILE A 89 6.00 8.15 -12.12
CA ILE A 89 7.04 8.91 -11.39
C ILE A 89 6.59 10.31 -11.00
N GLN A 90 6.21 11.15 -11.97
CA GLN A 90 5.86 12.54 -11.69
C GLN A 90 4.69 12.66 -10.70
N ALA A 91 3.66 11.84 -10.88
CA ALA A 91 2.51 11.80 -9.99
C ALA A 91 2.89 11.32 -8.58
N SER A 92 3.83 10.38 -8.48
CA SER A 92 4.37 9.92 -7.19
C SER A 92 5.15 11.01 -6.47
N LEU A 93 5.98 11.79 -7.20
CA LEU A 93 6.70 12.91 -6.61
C LEU A 93 5.77 13.99 -6.07
N GLU A 94 4.69 14.30 -6.77
CA GLU A 94 3.67 15.26 -6.33
C GLU A 94 2.84 14.73 -5.14
N THR A 95 2.58 13.42 -5.16
CA THR A 95 1.88 12.73 -4.06
C THR A 95 2.72 12.73 -2.79
N ILE A 96 4.05 12.58 -2.87
CA ILE A 96 4.94 12.69 -1.70
C ILE A 96 4.80 14.06 -1.02
N ASP A 97 4.86 15.15 -1.80
CA ASP A 97 4.73 16.49 -1.23
C ASP A 97 3.35 16.69 -0.64
N THR A 98 2.29 16.31 -1.36
CA THR A 98 0.91 16.46 -0.88
C THR A 98 0.66 15.66 0.41
N ALA A 99 1.13 14.41 0.46
CA ALA A 99 0.94 13.52 1.61
C ALA A 99 1.62 14.08 2.86
N LEU A 100 2.86 14.56 2.74
CA LEU A 100 3.60 15.10 3.88
C LEU A 100 3.13 16.50 4.27
N ASP A 101 3.03 17.41 3.29
CA ASP A 101 2.87 18.84 3.56
C ASP A 101 1.43 19.24 3.84
N LYS A 102 0.46 18.50 3.28
CA LYS A 102 -0.98 18.83 3.40
C LYS A 102 -1.78 17.80 4.16
N GLN A 103 -1.44 16.52 4.04
CA GLN A 103 -2.17 15.44 4.70
C GLN A 103 -1.50 14.98 6.00
N HIS A 104 -0.29 15.47 6.30
CA HIS A 104 0.48 15.13 7.49
C HIS A 104 0.70 13.62 7.66
N ALA A 105 0.83 12.89 6.56
CA ALA A 105 1.17 11.47 6.58
C ALA A 105 2.47 11.27 7.38
N ILE A 106 2.51 10.23 8.21
CA ILE A 106 3.68 9.95 9.07
C ILE A 106 4.73 9.08 8.37
N GLY A 107 4.47 8.70 7.12
CA GLY A 107 5.34 7.89 6.27
C GLY A 107 4.60 7.37 5.04
N PHE A 108 5.19 6.38 4.38
CA PHE A 108 4.65 5.77 3.17
C PHE A 108 4.63 4.25 3.27
N THR A 109 3.64 3.63 2.64
CA THR A 109 3.62 2.20 2.36
C THR A 109 3.90 1.99 0.88
N LEU A 110 4.88 1.16 0.54
CA LEU A 110 5.21 0.79 -0.84
C LEU A 110 5.04 -0.71 -1.02
N PRO A 111 4.45 -1.17 -2.14
CA PRO A 111 4.38 -2.59 -2.42
C PRO A 111 5.76 -3.12 -2.79
N THR A 112 5.99 -4.42 -2.62
CA THR A 112 7.20 -5.09 -3.13
C THR A 112 7.36 -4.92 -4.64
N ASN A 113 6.24 -4.97 -5.36
CA ASN A 113 6.13 -4.64 -6.77
C ASN A 113 4.76 -4.02 -7.11
N ALA A 114 4.72 -3.16 -8.12
CA ALA A 114 3.47 -2.69 -8.73
C ALA A 114 3.48 -3.04 -10.21
N HIS A 115 2.64 -4.00 -10.62
CA HIS A 115 2.59 -4.53 -11.99
C HIS A 115 3.97 -4.97 -12.51
N GLY A 116 4.72 -5.68 -11.67
CA GLY A 116 6.06 -6.16 -12.01
C GLY A 116 7.19 -5.13 -11.93
N VAL A 117 6.90 -3.89 -11.55
CA VAL A 117 7.93 -2.89 -11.23
C VAL A 117 8.30 -2.99 -9.76
N TYR A 118 9.50 -3.52 -9.47
CA TYR A 118 10.03 -3.70 -8.12
C TYR A 118 10.79 -2.46 -7.63
N LEU A 119 10.93 -2.30 -6.31
CA LEU A 119 11.49 -1.08 -5.69
C LEU A 119 12.96 -0.75 -6.05
N GLY A 120 13.75 -1.70 -6.54
CA GLY A 120 15.12 -1.45 -7.04
C GLY A 120 15.22 -1.22 -8.55
N ASP A 121 14.09 -1.14 -9.25
CA ASP A 121 14.09 -0.73 -10.66
C ASP A 121 14.52 0.74 -10.78
N ALA A 122 15.53 1.02 -11.61
CA ALA A 122 16.10 2.36 -11.79
C ALA A 122 15.06 3.44 -12.19
N ARG A 123 13.91 3.04 -12.74
CA ARG A 123 12.80 3.97 -13.02
C ARG A 123 12.28 4.63 -11.74
N LEU A 124 12.38 3.96 -10.59
CA LEU A 124 11.89 4.44 -9.29
C LEU A 124 12.94 5.26 -8.51
N ASP A 125 14.17 5.40 -9.01
CA ASP A 125 15.27 6.12 -8.33
C ASP A 125 14.87 7.53 -7.91
N ALA A 126 14.14 8.27 -8.77
CA ALA A 126 13.68 9.61 -8.46
C ALA A 126 12.69 9.64 -7.27
N ILE A 127 11.85 8.61 -7.15
CA ILE A 127 10.92 8.46 -6.01
C ILE A 127 11.72 8.18 -4.75
N MET A 128 12.66 7.23 -4.80
CA MET A 128 13.50 6.86 -3.65
C MET A 128 14.37 8.03 -3.19
N ALA A 129 14.98 8.76 -4.12
CA ALA A 129 15.76 9.96 -3.82
C ALA A 129 14.91 11.04 -3.14
N LYS A 130 13.66 11.22 -3.58
CA LYS A 130 12.75 12.18 -2.95
C LYS A 130 12.34 11.74 -1.55
N LEU A 131 11.96 10.48 -1.35
CA LEU A 131 11.64 9.94 -0.03
C LEU A 131 12.82 10.10 0.94
N ASN A 132 14.04 9.80 0.49
CA ASN A 132 15.26 10.01 1.25
C ASN A 132 15.50 11.49 1.59
N ALA A 133 15.35 12.40 0.62
CA ALA A 133 15.50 13.85 0.85
C ALA A 133 14.49 14.39 1.87
N ARG A 134 13.30 13.78 1.95
CA ARG A 134 12.26 14.08 2.95
C ARG A 134 12.46 13.33 4.27
N SER A 135 13.49 12.49 4.39
CA SER A 135 13.74 11.58 5.54
C SER A 135 12.50 10.76 5.90
N ALA A 136 11.75 10.33 4.89
CA ALA A 136 10.47 9.67 5.07
C ALA A 136 10.64 8.22 5.56
N ILE A 137 9.74 7.79 6.46
CA ILE A 137 9.58 6.38 6.80
C ILE A 137 8.92 5.66 5.62
N VAL A 138 9.48 4.52 5.23
CA VAL A 138 8.92 3.64 4.18
C VAL A 138 8.71 2.25 4.77
N ALA A 139 7.45 1.84 4.88
CA ALA A 139 7.06 0.46 5.18
C ALA A 139 6.88 -0.30 3.86
N ILE A 140 7.60 -1.41 3.68
CA ILE A 140 7.42 -2.28 2.51
C ILE A 140 6.33 -3.29 2.87
N HIS A 141 5.28 -3.36 2.06
CA HIS A 141 4.25 -4.38 2.15
C HIS A 141 4.39 -5.35 0.97
N PRO A 142 4.37 -6.67 1.19
CA PRO A 142 4.38 -7.63 0.10
C PRO A 142 3.13 -7.55 -0.76
N ASN A 143 3.31 -7.81 -2.05
CA ASN A 143 2.28 -8.02 -3.07
C ASN A 143 2.49 -9.41 -3.68
N GLU A 144 1.51 -9.97 -4.38
CA GLU A 144 1.74 -11.17 -5.19
C GLU A 144 2.93 -10.95 -6.18
N PRO A 145 3.85 -11.92 -6.30
CA PRO A 145 4.90 -11.87 -7.31
C PRO A 145 4.31 -11.76 -8.70
N TRP A 146 4.80 -10.80 -9.49
CA TRP A 146 4.34 -10.60 -10.87
C TRP A 146 4.44 -11.84 -11.77
N THR A 147 5.44 -12.68 -11.52
CA THR A 147 5.64 -13.94 -12.23
C THR A 147 5.79 -15.07 -11.23
N ARG A 148 4.89 -16.05 -11.27
CA ARG A 148 4.99 -17.32 -10.57
C ARG A 148 4.51 -18.47 -11.45
N ASP A 149 5.04 -19.67 -11.23
CA ASP A 149 4.53 -20.89 -11.86
C ASP A 149 3.41 -21.47 -10.98
N GLU A 150 2.16 -21.38 -11.45
CA GLU A 150 1.01 -21.85 -10.68
C GLU A 150 1.01 -23.36 -10.45
N ASN A 151 1.78 -24.12 -11.24
CA ASN A 151 1.93 -25.57 -11.05
C ASN A 151 2.84 -25.93 -9.88
N VAL A 152 3.56 -24.95 -9.32
CA VAL A 152 4.44 -25.13 -8.17
C VAL A 152 3.82 -24.43 -6.98
N ALA A 153 3.38 -25.22 -5.99
CA ALA A 153 2.80 -24.72 -4.74
C ALA A 153 1.57 -23.78 -4.90
N GLY A 154 0.85 -23.85 -6.02
CA GLY A 154 -0.34 -23.02 -6.27
C GLY A 154 -1.52 -23.24 -5.33
N GLU A 155 -1.54 -24.34 -4.56
CA GLU A 155 -2.54 -24.58 -3.51
C GLU A 155 -2.25 -23.80 -2.22
N ILE A 156 -1.03 -23.27 -2.05
CA ILE A 156 -0.65 -22.48 -0.89
C ILE A 156 -1.06 -21.03 -1.15
N PRO A 157 -1.88 -20.41 -0.27
CA PRO A 157 -2.26 -19.01 -0.45
C PRO A 157 -1.04 -18.09 -0.53
N THR A 158 -1.06 -17.14 -1.46
CA THR A 158 0.04 -16.19 -1.72
C THR A 158 0.60 -15.55 -0.43
N PRO A 159 -0.21 -15.09 0.53
CA PRO A 159 0.32 -14.47 1.75
C PRO A 159 1.13 -15.40 2.66
N ILE A 160 0.93 -16.72 2.57
CA ILE A 160 1.58 -17.70 3.45
C ILE A 160 3.00 -18.01 2.99
N MET A 161 3.29 -17.92 1.69
CA MET A 161 4.57 -18.31 1.13
C MET A 161 5.17 -17.20 0.27
N GLU A 162 4.46 -16.82 -0.78
CA GLU A 162 5.00 -15.93 -1.82
C GLU A 162 5.34 -14.53 -1.30
N PHE A 163 4.58 -14.00 -0.33
CA PHE A 163 4.89 -12.69 0.28
C PHE A 163 6.29 -12.62 0.89
N PHE A 164 6.77 -13.72 1.47
CA PHE A 164 8.10 -13.79 2.07
C PHE A 164 9.19 -13.77 1.00
N PHE A 165 9.00 -14.55 -0.06
CA PHE A 165 9.92 -14.59 -1.19
C PHE A 165 9.92 -13.30 -1.99
N ASP A 166 8.77 -12.67 -2.18
CA ASP A 166 8.65 -11.39 -2.88
C ASP A 166 9.33 -10.27 -2.10
N THR A 167 9.11 -10.21 -0.78
CA THR A 167 9.83 -9.28 0.10
C THR A 167 11.34 -9.50 0.02
N THR A 168 11.79 -10.76 0.07
CA THR A 168 13.22 -11.11 -0.07
C THR A 168 13.78 -10.64 -1.40
N ARG A 169 13.04 -10.85 -2.51
CA ARG A 169 13.44 -10.40 -3.84
C ARG A 169 13.54 -8.88 -3.94
N THR A 170 12.59 -8.17 -3.34
CA THR A 170 12.56 -6.70 -3.35
C THR A 170 13.71 -6.07 -2.58
N VAL A 171 14.18 -6.65 -1.48
CA VAL A 171 15.25 -6.04 -0.67
C VAL A 171 16.66 -6.41 -1.12
N MET A 172 16.80 -7.46 -1.94
CA MET A 172 18.08 -7.93 -2.47
C MET A 172 18.49 -7.28 -3.80
N ASN A 173 17.63 -6.42 -4.37
CA ASN A 173 17.85 -5.79 -5.68
C ASN A 173 18.78 -4.58 -5.64
#